data_AF-A0A1U7Z3D7-F1
#
_entry.id   AF-A0A1U7Z3D7-F1
#
_cell.length_a   1.000
_cell.length_b   1.000
_cell.length_c   1.000
_cell.angle_alpha   90.00
_cell.angle_beta   90.00
_cell.angle_gamma   90.00
#
_symmetry.space_group_name_H-M   'P 1'
#
loop_
_entity.id
_entity.type
_entity.pdbx_description
1 polymer ?
#
loop_
_entity_poly.entity_id
_entity_poly.type
_entity_poly.pdbx_seq_one_letter_code
_entity_poly.pdbx_strand_id
1 'polypeptide(L)'
;MEKYFGNPYRGDPGVPHTDPERFVNIWIGSFVFSAITWFHPYMWQLSNQYNWHDRAMLFEQYHWKKALKKRQPYKFKWNQYMNKDLRDSYYFNWPVYFP
;
A
#
# COMPACT_ATOMS: atom_id res chain seq x y z
N MET A 1 -21.36 28.56 18.89
CA MET A 1 -21.35 27.32 18.09
C MET A 1 -22.65 27.15 17.29
N GLU A 2 -23.83 27.32 17.90
CA GLU A 2 -25.12 27.16 17.18
C GLU A 2 -25.35 28.13 16.01
N LYS A 3 -24.83 29.36 16.07
CA LYS A 3 -25.03 30.37 15.01
C LYS A 3 -24.20 30.13 13.74
N TYR A 4 -23.06 29.44 13.87
CA TYR A 4 -22.18 29.13 12.73
C TYR A 4 -22.57 27.82 12.03
N PHE A 5 -23.10 26.85 12.77
CA PHE A 5 -23.56 25.56 12.22
C PHE A 5 -25.08 25.48 12.02
N GLY A 6 -25.86 26.44 12.51
CA GLY A 6 -27.33 26.36 12.47
C GLY A 6 -27.96 26.75 11.14
N ASN A 7 -27.30 27.60 10.35
CA ASN A 7 -27.86 28.16 9.11
C ASN A 7 -27.44 27.41 7.82
N PRO A 8 -26.19 26.93 7.66
CA PRO A 8 -25.79 26.15 6.48
C PRO A 8 -26.33 24.71 6.48
N TYR A 9 -26.66 24.17 7.66
CA TYR A 9 -26.98 22.74 7.83
C TYR A 9 -28.47 22.46 8.03
N ARG A 10 -29.33 23.48 7.96
CA ARG A 10 -30.79 23.32 8.03
C ARG A 10 -31.35 23.25 6.60
N GLY A 11 -31.56 22.03 6.12
CA GLY A 11 -32.43 21.76 4.97
C GLY A 11 -31.80 21.91 3.58
N ASP A 12 -30.48 22.02 3.48
CA ASP A 12 -29.80 21.84 2.19
C ASP A 12 -29.80 20.32 1.85
N PRO A 13 -30.41 19.88 0.74
CA PRO A 13 -30.35 18.48 0.30
C PRO A 13 -28.92 18.01 -0.03
N GLY A 14 -27.96 18.94 -0.15
CA GLY A 14 -26.52 18.64 -0.23
C GLY A 14 -25.87 18.33 1.12
N VAL A 15 -26.53 18.58 2.25
CA VAL A 15 -26.02 18.32 3.60
C VAL A 15 -26.37 16.89 4.02
N PRO A 16 -25.38 16.04 4.36
CA PRO A 16 -25.60 14.60 4.56
C PRO A 16 -26.47 14.19 5.75
N HIS A 17 -26.94 15.15 6.56
CA HIS A 17 -27.75 14.90 7.76
C HIS A 17 -29.27 14.94 7.50
N THR A 18 -29.68 15.36 6.29
CA THR A 18 -31.10 15.53 5.94
C THR A 18 -31.77 14.20 5.54
N ASP A 19 -30.97 13.16 5.25
CA ASP A 19 -31.43 11.81 4.91
C ASP A 19 -30.88 10.80 5.96
N PRO A 20 -31.76 10.20 6.78
CA PRO A 20 -31.36 9.24 7.81
C PRO A 20 -30.53 8.06 7.28
N GLU A 21 -30.79 7.59 6.06
CA GLU A 21 -30.04 6.48 5.47
C GLU A 21 -28.63 6.91 5.11
N ARG A 22 -28.46 8.11 4.53
CA ARG A 22 -27.13 8.69 4.25
C ARG A 22 -26.35 8.96 5.53
N PHE A 23 -27.01 9.45 6.59
CA PHE A 23 -26.35 9.69 7.87
C PHE A 23 -25.77 8.41 8.47
N VAL A 24 -26.56 7.33 8.48
CA VAL A 24 -26.13 6.02 9.00
C VAL A 24 -24.99 5.43 8.15
N ASN A 25 -25.09 5.51 6.81
CA ASN A 25 -24.06 5.02 5.91
C ASN A 25 -22.71 5.75 6.11
N ILE A 26 -22.75 7.07 6.31
CA ILE A 26 -21.53 7.87 6.57
C ILE A 26 -20.92 7.53 7.93
N TRP A 27 -21.75 7.31 8.95
CA TRP A 27 -21.29 6.88 10.27
C TRP A 27 -20.62 5.52 10.24
N ILE A 28 -21.24 4.54 9.58
CA ILE A 28 -20.68 3.20 9.41
C ILE A 28 -19.37 3.28 8.64
N GLY A 29 -19.32 4.02 7.53
CA GLY A 29 -18.10 4.20 6.74
C GLY A 29 -16.96 4.82 7.55
N SER A 30 -17.26 5.87 8.32
CA SER A 30 -16.28 6.56 9.17
C SER A 30 -15.77 5.67 10.32
N PHE A 31 -16.68 4.91 10.94
CA PHE A 31 -16.33 3.97 12.00
C PHE A 31 -15.45 2.82 11.48
N VAL A 32 -15.82 2.22 10.35
CA VAL A 32 -15.04 1.15 9.70
C VAL A 32 -13.66 1.67 9.30
N PHE A 33 -13.57 2.85 8.69
CA PHE A 33 -12.28 3.46 8.33
C PHE A 33 -11.40 3.70 9.57
N SER A 34 -11.98 4.20 10.66
CA SER A 34 -11.26 4.46 11.91
C SER A 34 -10.76 3.18 12.58
N ALA A 35 -11.59 2.13 12.61
CA ALA A 35 -11.18 0.84 13.14
C ALA A 35 -10.03 0.24 12.31
N ILE A 36 -10.15 0.24 10.98
CA ILE A 36 -9.12 -0.31 10.10
C ILE A 36 -7.80 0.47 10.26
N THR A 37 -7.84 1.80 10.27
CA THR A 37 -6.64 2.63 10.46
C THR A 37 -6.01 2.47 11.85
N TRP A 38 -6.81 2.21 12.89
CA TRP A 38 -6.30 1.92 14.24
C TRP A 38 -5.53 0.60 14.30
N PHE A 39 -6.05 -0.47 13.68
CA PHE A 39 -5.40 -1.77 13.65
C PHE A 39 -4.27 -1.85 12.61
N HIS A 40 -4.34 -1.06 11.55
CA HIS A 40 -3.37 -1.00 10.46
C HIS A 40 -2.90 0.46 10.23
N PRO A 41 -2.04 1.00 11.13
CA PRO A 41 -1.60 2.41 11.08
C PRO A 41 -0.82 2.78 9.82
N TYR A 42 -0.36 1.77 9.07
CA TYR A 42 0.41 1.93 7.84
C TYR A 42 -0.37 1.61 6.57
N MET A 43 -1.71 1.75 6.58
CA MET A 43 -2.51 1.58 5.36
C MET A 43 -2.04 2.44 4.17
N TRP A 44 -1.40 3.58 4.41
CA TRP A 44 -0.83 4.41 3.35
C TRP A 44 0.39 3.76 2.66
N GLN A 45 1.02 2.75 3.26
CA GLN A 45 2.07 1.94 2.63
C GLN A 45 1.49 0.90 1.63
N LEU A 46 0.17 0.76 1.55
CA LEU A 46 -0.49 -0.11 0.57
C LEU A 46 -0.17 0.31 -0.88
N SER A 47 0.17 1.59 -1.12
CA SER A 47 0.59 2.07 -2.45
C SER A 47 1.85 1.39 -2.99
N ASN A 48 2.70 0.84 -2.09
CA ASN A 48 3.91 0.10 -2.46
C ASN A 48 3.74 -1.42 -2.51
N GLN A 49 2.51 -1.94 -2.40
CA GLN A 49 2.25 -3.39 -2.51
C GLN A 49 2.70 -3.99 -3.85
N TYR A 50 2.88 -3.16 -4.87
CA TYR A 50 3.35 -3.56 -6.19
C TYR A 50 4.81 -3.16 -6.43
N ASN A 51 5.70 -3.40 -5.46
CA ASN A 51 7.13 -3.34 -5.71
C ASN A 51 7.55 -4.47 -6.65
N TRP A 52 7.89 -4.11 -7.90
CA TRP A 52 8.38 -5.04 -8.92
C TRP A 52 9.61 -5.81 -8.44
N HIS A 53 10.53 -5.16 -7.72
CA HIS A 53 11.75 -5.80 -7.26
C HIS A 53 11.46 -6.92 -6.26
N ASP A 54 10.56 -6.69 -5.30
CA ASP A 54 10.20 -7.71 -4.32
C ASP A 54 9.64 -8.96 -5.01
N ARG A 55 8.84 -8.78 -6.06
CA ARG A 55 8.34 -9.90 -6.89
C ARG A 55 9.47 -10.60 -7.63
N ALA A 56 10.40 -9.86 -8.21
CA ALA A 56 11.57 -10.44 -8.89
C ALA A 56 12.44 -11.25 -7.91
N MET A 57 12.66 -10.73 -6.70
CA MET A 57 13.43 -11.41 -5.65
C MET A 57 12.72 -12.66 -5.12
N LEU A 58 11.40 -12.62 -4.94
CA LEU A 58 10.60 -13.79 -4.55
C LEU A 58 10.64 -14.89 -5.61
N PHE A 59 10.54 -14.52 -6.89
CA PHE A 59 10.66 -15.45 -8.01
C PHE A 59 12.03 -16.15 -8.01
N GLU A 60 13.09 -15.37 -7.83
CA GLU A 60 14.45 -15.88 -7.76
C GLU A 60 14.67 -16.79 -6.55
N GLN A 61 14.18 -16.37 -5.37
CA GLN A 61 14.24 -17.17 -4.14
C GLN A 61 13.50 -18.51 -4.30
N TYR A 62 12.34 -18.52 -4.95
CA TYR A 62 11.59 -19.75 -5.22
C TYR A 62 12.39 -20.74 -6.07
N HIS A 63 13.03 -20.26 -7.14
CA HIS A 63 13.87 -21.10 -8.01
C HIS A 63 15.13 -21.58 -7.29
N TRP A 64 15.77 -20.72 -6.51
CA TRP A 64 16.90 -21.09 -5.68
C TRP A 64 16.54 -22.20 -4.68
N LYS A 65 15.43 -22.06 -3.94
CA LYS A 65 14.93 -23.11 -3.03
C LYS A 65 14.66 -24.43 -3.76
N LYS A 66 14.14 -24.40 -4.99
CA LYS A 66 13.92 -25.59 -5.80
C LYS A 66 15.24 -26.27 -6.23
N ALA A 67 16.25 -25.49 -6.60
CA ALA A 67 17.58 -25.99 -6.91
C ALA A 67 18.27 -26.59 -5.66
N LEU A 68 18.14 -25.93 -4.51
CA LEU A 68 18.65 -26.40 -3.23
C LEU A 68 18.05 -27.77 -2.85
N LYS A 69 16.73 -27.94 -2.99
CA LYS A 69 16.06 -29.23 -2.78
C LYS A 69 16.61 -30.35 -3.68
N LYS A 70 17.06 -30.00 -4.89
CA LYS A 70 17.67 -30.92 -5.85
C LYS A 70 19.19 -31.05 -5.69
N ARG A 71 19.80 -30.36 -4.72
CA ARG A 71 21.26 -30.22 -4.55
C ARG A 71 21.99 -29.76 -5.82
N GLN A 72 21.33 -28.93 -6.62
CA GLN A 72 21.90 -28.39 -7.85
C GLN A 72 22.47 -26.98 -7.60
N PRO A 73 23.61 -26.62 -8.23
CA PRO A 73 24.11 -25.26 -8.19
C PRO A 73 23.12 -24.32 -8.87
N TYR A 74 22.86 -23.17 -8.25
CA TYR A 74 21.97 -22.13 -8.78
C TYR A 74 22.76 -20.86 -9.06
N LYS A 75 22.64 -20.32 -10.27
CA LYS A 75 23.20 -19.01 -10.62
C LYS A 75 22.10 -17.97 -10.53
N PHE A 76 22.30 -16.98 -9.67
CA PHE A 76 21.40 -15.84 -9.52
C PHE A 76 21.40 -15.03 -10.82
N LYS A 77 20.21 -14.90 -11.41
CA LYS A 77 19.97 -14.12 -12.62
C LYS A 77 20.13 -12.63 -12.35
N TRP A 78 19.81 -12.17 -11.13
CA TRP A 78 19.97 -10.77 -10.75
C TRP A 78 21.43 -10.28 -10.92
N ASN A 79 22.38 -11.15 -10.59
CA ASN A 79 23.82 -10.88 -10.75
C ASN A 79 24.33 -11.08 -12.18
N GLN A 80 23.55 -11.72 -13.05
CA GLN A 80 23.90 -11.88 -14.47
C GLN A 80 23.37 -10.73 -15.31
N TYR A 81 22.23 -10.16 -14.93
CA TYR A 81 21.60 -9.07 -15.65
C TYR A 81 22.28 -7.71 -15.40
N MET A 82 22.75 -7.45 -14.17
CA MET A 82 23.40 -6.18 -13.82
C MET A 82 24.90 -6.35 -13.55
N ASN A 83 25.71 -5.49 -14.17
CA ASN A 83 27.10 -5.29 -13.77
C ASN A 83 27.17 -4.73 -12.34
N LYS A 84 28.30 -4.94 -11.66
CA LYS A 84 28.48 -4.53 -10.25
C LYS A 84 28.15 -3.04 -10.04
N ASP A 85 28.67 -2.16 -10.88
CA ASP A 85 28.45 -0.71 -10.74
C ASP A 85 26.99 -0.31 -10.96
N LEU A 86 26.30 -0.98 -11.89
CA LEU A 86 24.88 -0.77 -12.14
C LEU A 86 24.04 -1.24 -10.93
N ARG A 87 24.41 -2.37 -10.33
CA ARG A 87 23.73 -2.89 -9.15
C ARG A 87 23.94 -2.00 -7.93
N ASP A 88 25.17 -1.52 -7.72
CA ASP A 88 25.49 -0.67 -6.57
C ASP A 88 24.80 0.69 -6.69
N SER A 89 24.75 1.28 -7.89
CA SER A 89 23.96 2.48 -8.15
C SER A 89 22.44 2.25 -8.04
N TYR A 90 21.94 1.09 -8.47
CA TYR A 90 20.53 0.72 -8.33
C TYR A 90 20.09 0.65 -6.86
N TYR A 91 20.92 0.06 -5.98
CA TYR A 91 20.64 0.03 -4.54
C TYR A 91 20.83 1.40 -3.86
N PHE A 92 21.78 2.21 -4.32
CA PHE A 92 21.94 3.58 -3.82
C PHE A 92 20.70 4.44 -4.13
N ASN A 93 20.16 4.32 -5.36
CA ASN A 93 18.97 5.03 -5.81
C ASN A 93 17.66 4.33 -5.45
N TRP A 94 17.71 3.29 -4.61
CA TRP A 94 16.55 2.49 -4.22
C TRP A 94 15.35 3.32 -3.72
N PRO A 95 15.52 4.34 -2.84
CA PRO A 95 14.41 5.17 -2.37
C PRO A 95 13.78 6.04 -3.47
N VAL A 96 14.48 6.25 -4.59
CA VAL A 96 13.98 7.01 -5.73
C VAL A 96 13.10 6.14 -6.62
N TYR A 97 13.44 4.86 -6.77
CA TYR A 97 12.66 3.91 -7.58
C TYR A 97 11.44 3.34 -6.84
N PHE A 98 11.49 3.29 -5.51
CA PHE A 98 10.45 2.74 -4.65
C PHE A 98 10.13 3.71 -3.50
N PRO A 99 9.41 4.82 -3.77
CA PRO A 99 9.09 5.87 -2.81
C PRO A 99 8.00 5.48 -1.81
#